data_AF-A0A817A4I7-F1
#
_entry.id   AF-A0A817A4I7-F1
#
_cell.length_a   1.000
_cell.length_b   1.000
_cell.length_c   1.000
_cell.angle_alpha   90.00
_cell.angle_beta   90.00
_cell.angle_gamma   90.00
#
_symmetry.space_group_name_H-M   'P 1'
#
loop_
_entity.id
_entity.type
_entity.pdbx_description
1 polymer ?
#
loop_
_entity_poly.entity_id
_entity_poly.type
_entity_poly.pdbx_seq_one_letter_code
_entity_poly.pdbx_strand_id
1 'polypeptide(L)'
;MASNTTVTSGTEVIKLLQEWSKRNIRQETLLCTMDVMDLYTMIPQTEGSFSIKKMLGYLNIKQIDGLKMETIIRLCRFVIQNNYFSYNGKYYHQVRDGAIGIHR
;
A
#
# COMPACT_ATOMS: atom_id res chain seq x y z
N MET A 1 -4.49 1.36 17.65
CA MET A 1 -5.62 1.18 16.70
C MET A 1 -5.23 0.25 15.55
N ALA A 2 -4.14 0.50 14.82
CA ALA A 2 -3.68 -0.44 13.77
C ALA A 2 -3.46 -1.87 14.29
N SER A 3 -2.96 -2.04 15.52
CA SER A 3 -2.76 -3.34 16.18
C SER A 3 -3.99 -4.26 16.21
N ASN A 4 -5.21 -3.70 16.22
CA ASN A 4 -6.44 -4.48 16.36
C ASN A 4 -7.04 -4.87 15.01
N THR A 5 -6.55 -4.30 13.91
CA THR A 5 -6.99 -4.56 12.54
C THR A 5 -5.87 -5.08 11.64
N THR A 6 -4.64 -5.08 12.14
CA THR A 6 -3.47 -5.59 11.41
C THR A 6 -3.32 -7.07 11.72
N VAL A 7 -3.39 -7.89 10.68
CA VAL A 7 -3.02 -9.29 10.75
C VAL A 7 -1.59 -9.44 10.26
N THR A 8 -0.75 -10.12 11.04
CA THR A 8 0.70 -10.16 10.80
C THR A 8 1.14 -11.42 10.06
N SER A 9 0.27 -12.42 9.98
CA SER A 9 0.55 -13.70 9.30
C SER A 9 -0.68 -14.29 8.62
N GLY A 10 -0.47 -15.02 7.52
CA GLY A 10 -1.57 -15.71 6.84
C GLY A 10 -2.29 -16.75 7.71
N THR A 11 -1.57 -17.41 8.63
CA THR A 11 -2.14 -18.36 9.59
C THR A 11 -3.09 -17.68 10.57
N GLU A 12 -2.76 -16.48 11.03
CA GLU A 12 -3.63 -15.67 11.87
C GLU A 12 -4.92 -15.28 11.13
N VAL A 13 -4.82 -14.91 9.84
CA VAL A 13 -6.01 -14.65 8.99
C VAL A 13 -6.92 -15.87 8.95
N ILE A 14 -6.36 -17.06 8.64
CA ILE A 14 -7.15 -18.29 8.53
C ILE A 14 -7.87 -18.60 9.84
N LYS A 15 -7.18 -18.47 10.98
CA LYS A 15 -7.78 -18.72 12.31
C LYS A 15 -8.93 -17.74 12.60
N LEU A 16 -8.74 -16.45 12.31
CA LEU A 16 -9.79 -15.44 12.49
C LEU A 16 -10.99 -15.70 11.60
N LEU A 17 -10.77 -16.08 10.34
CA LEU A 17 -11.83 -16.44 9.39
C LEU A 17 -12.60 -17.68 9.83
N GLN A 18 -11.93 -18.68 10.39
CA GLN A 18 -12.59 -19.89 10.92
C GLN A 18 -13.46 -19.60 12.13
N GLU A 19 -13.03 -18.74 13.06
CA GLU A 19 -13.87 -18.35 14.19
C GLU A 19 -15.05 -17.47 13.74
N TRP A 20 -14.81 -16.56 12.80
CA TRP A 20 -15.85 -15.74 12.21
C TRP A 20 -16.89 -16.58 11.46
N SER A 21 -16.48 -17.62 10.73
CA SER A 21 -17.38 -18.42 9.90
C SER A 21 -18.42 -19.19 10.72
N LYS A 22 -18.07 -19.67 11.92
CA LYS A 22 -18.96 -20.42 12.82
C LYS A 22 -20.27 -19.68 13.15
N ARG A 23 -20.28 -18.35 13.08
CA ARG A 23 -21.45 -17.51 13.42
C ARG A 23 -22.07 -16.80 12.22
N ASN A 24 -21.31 -16.65 11.13
CA ASN A 24 -21.67 -15.74 10.04
C ASN A 24 -21.92 -16.43 8.70
N ILE A 25 -21.48 -17.67 8.49
CA ILE A 25 -21.75 -18.43 7.27
C ILE A 25 -23.03 -19.25 7.43
N ARG A 26 -23.91 -19.16 6.42
CA ARG A 26 -25.14 -19.95 6.27
C ARG A 26 -25.08 -20.74 4.96
N GLN A 27 -26.04 -21.64 4.77
CA GLN A 27 -26.10 -22.47 3.57
C GLN A 27 -26.27 -21.63 2.28
N GLU A 28 -26.92 -20.47 2.38
CA GLU A 28 -27.17 -19.55 1.26
C GLU A 28 -26.06 -18.49 1.08
N THR A 29 -24.98 -18.56 1.87
CA THR A 29 -23.89 -17.60 1.76
C THR A 29 -23.14 -17.77 0.44
N LEU A 30 -23.03 -16.68 -0.33
CA LEU A 30 -22.27 -16.64 -1.57
C LEU A 30 -20.82 -16.22 -1.31
N LEU A 31 -19.87 -16.98 -1.84
CA LEU A 31 -18.47 -16.58 -1.90
C LEU A 31 -18.25 -15.72 -3.15
N CYS A 32 -17.80 -14.48 -2.95
CA CYS A 32 -17.32 -13.61 -4.01
C CYS A 32 -15.82 -13.40 -3.83
N THR A 33 -15.05 -13.65 -4.88
CA THR A 33 -13.63 -13.34 -4.94
C THR A 33 -13.40 -12.29 -6.00
N MET A 34 -12.67 -11.24 -5.65
CA MET A 34 -12.21 -10.22 -6.59
C MET A 34 -10.70 -10.23 -6.56
N ASP A 35 -10.10 -10.28 -7.75
CA ASP A 35 -8.66 -10.14 -7.90
C ASP A 35 -8.35 -8.75 -8.45
N VAL A 36 -7.36 -8.09 -7.88
CA VAL A 36 -6.91 -6.77 -8.32
C VAL A 36 -5.66 -6.96 -9.16
N MET A 37 -5.84 -6.89 -10.48
CA MET A 37 -4.73 -6.95 -11.42
C MET A 37 -3.89 -5.67 -11.35
N ASP A 38 -2.58 -5.81 -11.51
CA ASP A 38 -1.65 -4.70 -11.77
C ASP A 38 -1.67 -3.59 -10.71
N LEU A 39 -1.99 -3.91 -9.45
CA LEU A 39 -2.21 -2.95 -8.37
C LEU A 39 -1.14 -1.84 -8.33
N TYR A 40 0.14 -2.21 -8.28
CA TYR A 40 1.24 -1.26 -8.20
C TYR A 40 1.32 -0.34 -9.42
N THR A 41 1.18 -0.92 -10.62
CA THR A 41 1.16 -0.22 -11.90
C THR A 41 -0.16 0.47 -12.21
N MET A 42 -1.10 0.51 -11.27
CA MET A 42 -2.37 1.22 -11.42
C MET A 42 -2.56 2.33 -10.36
N ILE A 43 -1.66 2.44 -9.38
CA ILE A 43 -1.72 3.51 -8.38
C ILE A 43 -1.13 4.79 -9.00
N PRO A 44 -1.93 5.85 -9.22
CA PRO A 44 -1.41 7.09 -9.77
C PRO A 44 -0.38 7.70 -8.80
N GLN A 45 0.75 8.17 -9.34
CA GLN A 45 1.86 8.69 -8.55
C GLN A 45 1.46 9.84 -7.61
N THR A 46 0.53 10.68 -8.03
CA THR A 46 -0.02 11.79 -7.22
C THR A 46 -0.83 11.27 -6.04
N GLU A 47 -1.68 10.27 -6.29
CA GLU A 47 -2.54 9.66 -5.28
C GLU A 47 -1.73 8.96 -4.21
N GLY A 48 -0.64 8.27 -4.56
CA GLY A 48 0.23 7.62 -3.58
C GLY A 48 0.76 8.60 -2.52
N SER A 49 1.27 9.77 -2.95
CA SER A 49 1.76 10.81 -2.03
C SER A 49 0.63 11.44 -1.19
N PHE A 50 -0.57 11.58 -1.78
CA PHE A 50 -1.74 12.11 -1.09
C PHE A 50 -2.28 11.14 -0.04
N SER A 51 -2.32 9.83 -0.34
CA SER A 51 -2.71 8.78 0.61
C SER A 51 -1.80 8.78 1.84
N ILE A 52 -0.48 8.93 1.67
CA ILE A 52 0.47 9.05 2.79
C ILE A 52 0.15 10.29 3.62
N LYS A 53 -0.06 11.45 2.99
CA LYS A 53 -0.44 12.69 3.69
C LYS A 53 -1.72 12.51 4.50
N LYS A 54 -2.75 11.90 3.89
CA LYS A 54 -4.03 11.64 4.54
C LYS A 54 -3.88 10.69 5.72
N MET A 55 -3.10 9.63 5.58
CA MET A 55 -2.80 8.68 6.66
C MET A 55 -2.08 9.35 7.83
N LEU A 56 -1.02 10.12 7.57
CA LEU A 56 -0.27 10.82 8.61
C LEU A 56 -1.14 11.88 9.32
N GLY A 57 -1.99 12.59 8.57
CA GLY A 57 -2.97 13.52 9.13
C GLY A 57 -4.00 12.81 10.02
N TYR A 58 -4.54 11.67 9.59
CA TYR A 58 -5.48 10.86 10.37
C TYR A 58 -4.85 10.35 11.68
N LEU A 59 -3.57 9.96 11.65
CA LEU A 59 -2.81 9.54 12.82
C LEU A 59 -2.29 10.72 13.68
N ASN A 60 -2.59 11.96 13.29
CA ASN A 60 -2.12 13.18 13.94
C ASN A 60 -0.59 13.26 14.10
N ILE A 61 0.15 12.66 13.14
CA ILE A 61 1.62 12.63 13.14
C ILE A 61 2.14 13.91 12.48
N LYS A 62 2.73 14.81 13.27
CA LYS A 62 3.25 16.09 12.76
C LYS A 62 4.71 16.03 12.28
N GLN A 63 5.48 15.08 12.84
CA GLN A 63 6.88 14.89 12.51
C GLN A 63 7.29 13.42 12.70
N ILE A 64 8.30 12.98 11.96
CA ILE A 64 8.94 11.66 12.11
C ILE A 64 10.44 11.92 12.14
N ASP A 65 11.13 11.43 13.18
CA ASP A 65 12.59 11.60 13.36
C ASP A 65 13.08 13.04 13.19
N GLY A 66 12.30 14.01 13.69
CA GLY A 66 12.61 15.45 13.59
C GLY A 66 12.29 16.08 12.23
N LEU A 67 11.88 15.30 11.22
CA LEU A 67 11.42 15.81 9.93
C LEU A 67 9.94 16.19 10.00
N LYS A 68 9.62 17.41 9.56
CA LYS A 68 8.24 17.87 9.41
C LYS A 68 7.49 17.01 8.38
N MET A 69 6.19 16.83 8.58
CA MET A 69 5.32 16.10 7.65
C MET A 69 5.46 16.61 6.21
N GLU A 70 5.54 17.93 5.99
CA GLU A 70 5.68 18.49 4.63
C GLU A 70 6.97 18.02 3.95
N THR A 71 8.06 17.91 4.70
CA THR A 71 9.34 17.39 4.19
C THR A 71 9.22 15.93 3.81
N ILE A 72 8.61 15.11 4.67
CA ILE A 72 8.41 13.68 4.42
C ILE A 72 7.57 13.48 3.15
N ILE A 73 6.45 14.20 3.01
CA ILE A 73 5.61 14.11 1.81
C ILE A 73 6.34 14.55 0.55
N ARG A 74 7.17 15.60 0.62
CA ARG A 74 8.01 16.03 -0.52
C ARG A 74 9.03 14.96 -0.91
N LEU A 75 9.67 14.31 0.05
CA LEU A 75 10.61 13.22 -0.19
C LEU A 75 9.91 11.99 -0.78
N CYS A 76 8.75 11.59 -0.23
CA CYS A 76 7.95 10.50 -0.79
C CYS A 76 7.57 10.78 -2.25
N ARG A 77 7.06 11.99 -2.53
CA ARG A 77 6.73 12.40 -3.90
C ARG A 77 7.96 12.36 -4.80
N PHE A 78 9.12 12.82 -4.32
CA PHE A 78 10.36 12.77 -5.09
C PHE A 78 10.73 11.33 -5.47
N VAL A 79 10.72 10.40 -4.52
CA VAL A 79 11.04 8.98 -4.77
C VAL A 79 10.05 8.36 -5.77
N ILE A 80 8.75 8.59 -5.60
CA ILE A 80 7.71 8.05 -6.49
C ILE A 80 7.85 8.59 -7.91
N GLN A 81 8.11 9.90 -8.07
CA GLN A 81 8.18 10.56 -9.38
C GLN A 81 9.51 10.37 -10.09
N ASN A 82 10.59 10.07 -9.37
CA ASN A 82 11.94 9.92 -9.91
C ASN A 82 12.38 8.46 -9.87
N ASN A 83 11.49 7.55 -10.26
CA ASN A 83 11.84 6.15 -10.40
C ASN A 83 12.49 5.90 -11.77
N TYR A 84 13.74 5.46 -11.76
CA TYR A 84 14.50 5.12 -12.96
C TYR A 84 14.95 3.66 -12.88
N PHE A 85 14.89 2.96 -14.00
CA PHE A 85 15.38 1.59 -14.12
C PHE A 85 16.26 1.45 -15.37
N SER A 86 17.23 0.55 -15.30
CA SER A 86 18.09 0.23 -16.43
C SER A 86 17.74 -1.13 -17.00
N TYR A 87 17.63 -1.21 -18.32
CA TYR A 87 17.44 -2.47 -19.04
C TYR A 87 18.24 -2.44 -20.33
N ASN A 88 19.04 -3.49 -20.57
CA ASN A 88 19.87 -3.64 -21.76
C ASN A 88 20.75 -2.40 -22.07
N GLY A 89 21.44 -1.88 -21.05
CA GLY A 89 22.32 -0.72 -21.17
C GLY A 89 21.61 0.63 -21.41
N LYS A 90 20.28 0.67 -21.36
CA LYS A 90 19.48 1.89 -21.49
C LYS A 90 18.80 2.24 -20.18
N TYR A 91 18.63 3.53 -19.93
CA TYR A 91 17.90 4.06 -18.77
C TYR A 91 16.50 4.47 -19.18
N TYR A 92 15.53 4.12 -18.32
CA TYR A 92 14.12 4.41 -18.51
C TYR A 92 13.61 5.13 -17.28
N HIS A 93 12.86 6.21 -17.52
CA HIS A 93 12.14 6.93 -16.48
C HIS A 93 10.71 6.40 -16.42
N GLN A 94 10.27 5.97 -15.25
CA GLN A 94 8.88 5.60 -15.04
C GLN A 94 8.03 6.86 -14.88
N VAL A 95 7.32 7.20 -15.96
CA VAL A 95 6.47 8.40 -16.03
C VAL A 95 5.05 8.19 -15.51
N ARG A 96 4.65 6.94 -15.23
CA ARG A 96 3.31 6.58 -14.76
C ARG A 96 3.37 5.49 -13.70
N ASP A 97 2.37 5.55 -12.83
CA ASP A 97 2.04 4.53 -11.85
C ASP A 97 3.15 4.20 -10.84
N GLY A 98 2.90 3.25 -9.94
CA GLY A 98 3.87 2.76 -8.96
C GLY A 98 4.83 1.74 -9.55
N ALA A 99 6.07 1.74 -9.06
CA ALA A 99 7.08 0.78 -9.47
C ALA A 99 6.78 -0.61 -8.89
N ILE A 100 6.80 -1.66 -9.72
CA ILE A 100 6.78 -3.06 -9.27
C ILE A 100 8.22 -3.51 -9.14
N GLY A 101 8.67 -3.79 -7.91
CA GLY A 101 9.97 -4.39 -7.63
C GLY A 101 11.16 -3.51 -8.05
N ILE A 102 11.98 -3.09 -7.08
CA ILE A 102 13.32 -2.61 -7.39
C ILE A 102 14.17 -3.87 -7.63
N HIS A 103 14.20 -4.38 -8.86
CA HIS A 103 15.17 -5.41 -9.22
C HIS A 103 16.57 -4.79 -9.13
N ARG A 104 17.37 -5.28 -8.19
CA ARG A 104 18.82 -5.07 -8.16
C ARG A 104 19.50 -6.00 -9.15
#